data_AF-A0A930W9R8-F1
#
_entry.id   AF-A0A930W9R8-F1
#
_cell.length_a   1.000
_cell.length_b   1.000
_cell.length_c   1.000
_cell.angle_alpha   90.00
_cell.angle_beta   90.00
_cell.angle_gamma   90.00
#
_symmetry.space_group_name_H-M   'P 1'
#
loop_
_entity.id
_entity.type
_entity.pdbx_description
1 polymer ?
#
loop_
_entity_poly.entity_id
_entity_poly.type
_entity_poly.pdbx_seq_one_letter_code
_entity_poly.pdbx_strand_id
1 'polypeptide(L)'
;MQAVDKRILIKAANLYYTEGLKQSEIAQRLGVDRTTVSKYLRRALASGIVRITVAMDSNEELESALERRFGLREACVVAHSIDLEQVKKRMGQAGLGLLRRIAADGQTIGLAWGTSIRELTRCASEEQIRAIRADFIPLDGGPESLDSELHVNTLCYELANAFGGRS
;
A
#
# COMPACT_ATOMS: atom_id res chain seq x y z
N MET A 1 15.14 -39.46 2.22
CA MET A 1 15.47 -38.10 2.71
C MET A 1 15.25 -38.10 4.22
N GLN A 2 16.30 -38.00 5.04
CA GLN A 2 16.21 -38.16 6.50
C GLN A 2 15.20 -37.16 7.10
N ALA A 3 14.37 -37.66 8.02
CA ALA A 3 13.44 -36.83 8.77
C ALA A 3 14.24 -35.91 9.69
N VAL A 4 14.30 -34.63 9.35
CA VAL A 4 14.90 -33.61 10.23
C VAL A 4 14.14 -33.61 11.54
N ASP A 5 14.85 -33.82 12.65
CA ASP A 5 14.27 -33.93 13.99
C ASP A 5 13.43 -32.67 14.30
N LYS A 6 12.18 -32.86 14.72
CA LYS A 6 11.28 -31.77 15.12
C LYS A 6 11.92 -30.87 16.20
N ARG A 7 12.77 -31.42 17.08
CA ARG A 7 13.49 -30.66 18.10
C ARG A 7 14.47 -29.64 17.50
N ILE A 8 15.17 -29.98 16.42
CA ILE A 8 16.11 -29.05 15.79
C ILE A 8 15.38 -27.90 15.10
N LEU A 9 14.21 -28.17 14.51
CA LEU A 9 13.35 -27.16 13.92
C LEU A 9 12.81 -26.18 14.98
N ILE A 10 12.34 -26.71 16.12
CA ILE A 10 11.89 -25.88 17.26
C ILE A 10 13.04 -25.03 17.79
N LYS A 11 14.24 -25.61 17.97
CA LYS A 11 15.39 -24.87 18.50
C LYS A 11 15.84 -23.76 17.56
N ALA A 12 15.96 -24.04 16.27
CA ALA A 12 16.31 -23.04 15.26
C ALA A 12 15.26 -21.93 15.20
N ALA A 13 13.97 -22.27 15.25
CA ALA A 13 12.88 -21.30 15.27
C ALA A 13 12.92 -20.41 16.51
N ASN A 14 13.13 -20.97 17.71
CA ASN A 14 13.20 -20.18 18.95
C ASN A 14 14.38 -19.20 18.93
N LEU A 15 15.55 -19.67 18.50
CA LEU A 15 16.75 -18.81 18.39
C LEU A 15 16.52 -17.64 17.42
N TYR A 16 15.77 -17.86 16.34
CA TYR A 16 15.51 -16.83 15.33
C TYR A 16 14.38 -15.88 15.72
N TYR A 17 13.17 -16.41 16.01
CA TYR A 17 11.97 -15.60 16.20
C TYR A 17 11.80 -15.06 17.63
N THR A 18 12.30 -15.78 18.64
CA THR A 18 12.17 -15.38 20.05
C THR A 18 13.42 -14.66 20.53
N GLU A 19 14.61 -15.19 20.21
CA GLU A 19 15.89 -14.65 20.70
C GLU A 19 16.53 -13.65 19.71
N GLY A 20 16.02 -13.52 18.48
CA GLY A 20 16.44 -12.50 17.51
C GLY A 20 17.81 -12.73 16.87
N LEU A 21 18.38 -13.95 16.96
CA LEU A 21 19.70 -14.25 16.40
C LEU A 21 19.67 -14.26 14.86
N LYS A 22 20.78 -13.84 14.26
CA LYS A 22 21.02 -13.99 12.81
C LYS A 22 21.21 -15.46 12.47
N GLN A 23 20.80 -15.87 11.28
CA GLN A 23 20.95 -17.26 10.82
C GLN A 23 22.41 -17.76 10.84
N SER A 24 23.40 -16.87 10.70
CA SER A 24 24.83 -17.20 10.82
C SER A 24 25.24 -17.55 12.26
N GLU A 25 24.68 -16.88 13.26
CA GLU A 25 24.96 -17.15 14.69
C GLU A 25 24.28 -18.46 15.11
N ILE A 26 23.07 -18.70 14.61
CA ILE A 26 22.34 -19.96 14.79
C ILE A 26 23.11 -21.12 14.15
N ALA A 27 23.67 -20.91 12.96
CA ALA A 27 24.47 -21.91 12.24
C ALA A 27 25.67 -22.35 13.07
N GLN A 28 26.45 -21.40 13.61
CA GLN A 28 27.58 -21.69 14.50
C GLN A 28 27.12 -22.46 15.76
N ARG A 29 26.01 -22.03 16.38
CA ARG A 29 25.50 -22.64 17.61
C ARG A 29 24.95 -24.05 17.44
N LEU A 30 24.39 -24.35 16.26
CA LEU A 30 23.82 -25.66 15.93
C LEU A 30 24.83 -26.57 15.19
N GLY A 31 26.03 -26.09 14.89
CA GLY A 31 27.05 -26.86 14.17
C GLY A 31 26.67 -27.19 12.73
N VAL A 32 25.89 -26.31 12.08
CA VAL A 32 25.42 -26.48 10.69
C VAL A 32 25.75 -25.24 9.87
N ASP A 33 25.57 -25.30 8.55
CA ASP A 33 25.71 -24.13 7.69
C ASP A 33 24.44 -23.24 7.70
N ARG A 34 24.60 -21.98 7.28
CA ARG A 34 23.51 -20.99 7.22
C ARG A 34 22.35 -21.43 6.30
N THR A 35 22.64 -22.14 5.20
CA THR A 35 21.61 -22.63 4.27
C THR A 35 20.76 -23.71 4.94
N THR A 36 21.37 -24.55 5.77
CA THR A 36 20.67 -25.55 6.58
C THR A 36 19.76 -24.89 7.62
N VAL A 37 20.19 -23.81 8.29
CA VAL A 37 19.32 -23.02 9.17
C VAL A 37 18.12 -22.44 8.40
N SER A 38 18.34 -21.85 7.22
CA SER A 38 17.24 -21.36 6.36
C SER A 38 16.25 -22.47 6.00
N LYS A 39 16.73 -23.68 5.69
CA LYS A 39 15.87 -24.86 5.44
C LYS A 39 15.09 -25.27 6.70
N TYR A 40 15.71 -25.21 7.88
CA TYR A 40 15.03 -25.51 9.14
C TYR A 40 13.90 -24.52 9.43
N LEU A 41 14.14 -23.21 9.28
CA LEU A 41 13.12 -22.18 9.49
C LEU A 41 11.94 -22.33 8.51
N ARG A 42 12.23 -22.58 7.22
CA ARG A 42 11.18 -22.88 6.23
C ARG A 42 10.37 -24.12 6.57
N ARG A 43 11.05 -25.20 7.00
CA ARG A 43 10.37 -26.43 7.39
C ARG A 43 9.54 -26.24 8.66
N ALA A 44 10.01 -25.44 9.61
CA ALA A 44 9.27 -25.09 10.82
C ALA A 44 7.98 -24.31 10.52
N LEU A 45 8.02 -23.39 9.55
CA LEU A 45 6.82 -22.70 9.03
C LEU A 45 5.88 -23.69 8.33
N ALA A 46 6.39 -24.47 7.38
CA ALA A 46 5.58 -25.42 6.60
C ALA A 46 4.93 -26.52 7.46
N SER A 47 5.57 -26.92 8.56
CA SER A 47 5.03 -27.91 9.49
C SER A 47 4.20 -27.30 10.64
N GLY A 48 3.93 -25.99 10.62
CA GLY A 48 3.13 -25.29 11.63
C GLY A 48 3.79 -25.18 13.02
N ILE A 49 5.11 -25.45 13.13
CA ILE A 49 5.87 -25.21 14.36
C ILE A 49 5.97 -23.70 14.62
N VAL A 50 6.11 -22.91 13.55
CA VAL A 50 6.02 -21.46 13.59
C VAL A 50 4.73 -21.04 12.92
N ARG A 51 3.96 -20.21 13.60
CA ARG A 51 2.80 -19.50 13.04
C ARG A 51 3.08 -18.01 13.16
N ILE A 52 3.11 -17.32 12.03
CA ILE A 52 3.28 -15.87 11.98
C ILE A 52 1.89 -15.26 11.87
N THR A 53 1.53 -14.46 12.86
CA THR A 53 0.33 -13.62 12.81
C THR A 53 0.79 -12.21 12.55
N VAL A 54 0.32 -11.62 11.46
CA VAL A 54 0.46 -10.18 11.22
C VAL A 54 -0.80 -9.55 11.78
N ALA A 55 -0.63 -8.62 12.71
CA ALA A 55 -1.74 -7.83 13.22
C ALA A 55 -2.19 -6.89 12.11
N MET A 56 -3.40 -7.12 11.61
CA MET A 56 -4.08 -6.24 10.67
C MET A 56 -5.15 -5.48 11.47
N ASP A 57 -5.40 -4.23 11.09
CA ASP A 57 -6.62 -3.57 11.55
C ASP A 57 -7.83 -3.98 10.68
N SER A 58 -9.02 -3.54 11.08
CA SER A 58 -10.27 -3.89 10.38
C SER A 58 -10.32 -3.40 8.93
N ASN A 59 -9.56 -2.35 8.59
CA ASN A 59 -9.54 -1.80 7.25
C ASN A 59 -8.62 -2.65 6.36
N GLU A 60 -7.43 -3.00 6.83
CA GLU A 60 -6.48 -3.85 6.08
C GLU A 60 -7.07 -5.24 5.74
N GLU A 61 -7.85 -5.82 6.66
CA GLU A 61 -8.57 -7.07 6.39
C GLU A 61 -9.59 -6.91 5.25
N LEU A 62 -10.33 -5.80 5.24
CA LEU A 62 -11.32 -5.49 4.21
C LEU A 62 -10.67 -5.13 2.87
N GLU A 63 -9.59 -4.37 2.88
CA GLU A 63 -8.76 -4.06 1.70
C GLU A 63 -8.26 -5.36 1.06
N SER A 64 -7.63 -6.24 1.85
CA SER A 64 -7.14 -7.55 1.40
C SER A 64 -8.28 -8.44 0.87
N ALA A 65 -9.49 -8.32 1.40
CA ALA A 65 -10.66 -9.04 0.91
C ALA A 65 -11.15 -8.47 -0.43
N LEU A 66 -11.20 -7.14 -0.58
CA LEU A 66 -11.57 -6.46 -1.82
C LEU A 66 -10.58 -6.79 -2.95
N GLU A 67 -9.29 -6.70 -2.68
CA GLU A 67 -8.21 -7.01 -3.63
C GLU A 67 -8.33 -8.43 -4.16
N ARG A 68 -8.44 -9.42 -3.26
CA ARG A 68 -8.59 -10.83 -3.66
C ARG A 68 -9.88 -11.09 -4.42
N ARG A 69 -10.98 -10.48 -4.01
CA ARG A 69 -12.30 -10.71 -4.61
C ARG A 69 -12.40 -10.14 -6.02
N PHE A 70 -11.83 -8.96 -6.25
CA PHE A 70 -11.98 -8.22 -7.51
C PHE A 70 -10.71 -8.18 -8.37
N GLY A 71 -9.61 -8.79 -7.91
CA GLY A 71 -8.33 -8.78 -8.62
C GLY A 71 -7.69 -7.40 -8.67
N LEU A 72 -7.93 -6.56 -7.65
CA LEU A 72 -7.35 -5.22 -7.59
C LEU A 72 -5.86 -5.32 -7.27
N ARG A 73 -5.08 -4.41 -7.83
CA ARG A 73 -3.68 -4.25 -7.44
C ARG A 73 -3.55 -3.74 -6.01
N GLU A 74 -4.50 -2.90 -5.60
CA GLU A 74 -4.56 -2.30 -4.29
C GLU A 74 -5.96 -1.76 -4.01
N ALA A 75 -6.40 -1.82 -2.75
CA ALA A 75 -7.58 -1.12 -2.25
C ALA A 75 -7.20 -0.28 -1.02
N CYS A 76 -7.84 0.89 -0.88
CA CYS A 76 -7.74 1.70 0.34
C CYS A 76 -9.14 1.92 0.89
N VAL A 77 -9.37 1.53 2.14
CA VAL A 77 -10.64 1.68 2.85
C VAL A 77 -10.49 2.73 3.92
N VAL A 78 -11.39 3.72 3.91
CA VAL A 78 -11.42 4.75 4.94
C VAL A 78 -12.51 4.47 5.96
N ALA A 79 -12.29 4.90 7.20
CA ALA A 79 -13.28 4.75 8.25
C ALA A 79 -14.60 5.43 7.88
N HIS A 80 -15.71 4.72 8.10
CA HIS A 80 -17.06 5.23 7.93
C HIS A 80 -17.32 6.48 8.80
N SER A 81 -18.22 7.36 8.33
CA SER A 81 -18.80 8.45 9.10
C SER A 81 -20.24 8.68 8.63
N ILE A 82 -21.11 9.17 9.52
CA ILE A 82 -22.47 9.62 9.14
C ILE A 82 -22.39 10.89 8.29
N ASP A 83 -21.34 11.69 8.49
CA ASP A 83 -21.06 12.88 7.71
C ASP A 83 -20.32 12.48 6.41
N LEU A 84 -21.05 12.53 5.29
CA LEU A 84 -20.53 12.18 3.98
C LEU A 84 -19.37 13.06 3.53
N GLU A 85 -19.32 14.33 3.95
CA GLU A 85 -18.22 15.23 3.59
C GLU A 85 -16.93 14.82 4.31
N GLN A 86 -17.04 14.34 5.57
CA GLN A 86 -15.89 13.73 6.24
C GLN A 86 -15.41 12.44 5.56
N VAL A 87 -16.34 11.61 5.06
CA VAL A 87 -15.95 10.41 4.29
C VAL A 87 -15.20 10.81 3.03
N LYS A 88 -15.71 11.77 2.25
CA LYS A 88 -15.04 12.24 1.03
C LYS A 88 -13.67 12.84 1.33
N LYS A 89 -13.53 13.64 2.40
CA LYS A 89 -12.23 14.18 2.82
C LYS A 89 -11.22 13.07 3.13
N ARG A 90 -11.63 12.04 3.89
CA ARG A 90 -10.78 10.87 4.17
C ARG A 90 -10.41 10.13 2.89
N MET A 91 -11.36 9.97 1.96
CA MET A 91 -11.09 9.37 0.64
C MET A 91 -10.09 10.20 -0.17
N GLY A 92 -10.19 11.53 -0.16
CA GLY A 92 -9.23 12.43 -0.80
C GLY A 92 -7.82 12.25 -0.26
N GLN A 93 -7.67 12.19 1.07
CA GLN A 93 -6.38 11.94 1.72
C GLN A 93 -5.79 10.56 1.38
N ALA A 94 -6.60 9.49 1.49
CA ALA A 94 -6.17 8.15 1.15
C ALA A 94 -5.79 8.02 -0.34
N GLY A 95 -6.62 8.57 -1.22
CA GLY A 95 -6.37 8.61 -2.66
C GLY A 95 -5.11 9.40 -3.02
N LEU A 96 -4.85 10.52 -2.35
CA LEU A 96 -3.62 11.29 -2.52
C LEU A 96 -2.39 10.51 -2.06
N GLY A 97 -2.48 9.84 -0.90
CA GLY A 97 -1.41 8.97 -0.40
C GLY A 97 -1.05 7.86 -1.38
N LEU A 98 -2.06 7.22 -1.95
CA LEU A 98 -1.90 6.23 -3.02
C LEU A 98 -1.25 6.84 -4.26
N LEU A 99 -1.79 7.95 -4.77
CA LEU A 99 -1.30 8.61 -5.97
C LEU A 99 0.17 9.02 -5.83
N ARG A 100 0.57 9.60 -4.69
CA ARG A 100 1.97 9.98 -4.40
C ARG A 100 2.94 8.81 -4.49
N ARG A 101 2.49 7.60 -4.14
CA ARG A 101 3.31 6.40 -4.13
C ARG A 101 3.47 5.79 -5.53
N ILE A 102 2.42 5.88 -6.36
CA ILE A 102 2.39 5.24 -7.68
C ILE A 102 2.77 6.19 -8.83
N ALA A 103 2.65 7.51 -8.61
CA ALA A 103 2.99 8.52 -9.60
C ALA A 103 4.51 8.65 -9.74
N ALA A 104 4.98 8.72 -10.98
CA ALA A 104 6.39 8.76 -11.34
C ALA A 104 6.66 9.65 -12.56
N ASP A 105 7.93 10.05 -12.71
CA ASP A 105 8.42 10.78 -13.88
C ASP A 105 8.08 10.06 -15.19
N GLY A 106 7.66 10.83 -16.20
CA GLY A 106 7.32 10.36 -17.54
C GLY A 106 5.92 9.76 -17.68
N GLN A 107 5.11 9.77 -16.62
CA GLN A 107 3.73 9.28 -16.69
C GLN A 107 2.74 10.35 -17.17
N THR A 108 1.68 9.88 -17.80
CA THR A 108 0.47 10.67 -18.08
C THR A 108 -0.63 10.21 -17.13
N ILE A 109 -1.15 11.14 -16.32
CA ILE A 109 -2.16 10.90 -15.30
C ILE A 109 -3.47 11.50 -15.80
N GLY A 110 -4.46 10.64 -16.04
CA GLY A 110 -5.78 11.06 -16.47
C GLY A 110 -6.72 11.32 -15.30
N LEU A 111 -7.52 12.39 -15.40
CA LEU A 111 -8.53 12.76 -14.41
C LEU A 111 -9.92 12.80 -15.02
N ALA A 112 -10.92 12.46 -14.21
CA ALA A 112 -12.33 12.74 -14.47
C ALA A 112 -12.79 13.94 -13.63
N TRP A 113 -14.02 14.42 -13.85
CA TRP A 113 -14.65 15.43 -13.00
C TRP A 113 -15.31 14.86 -11.73
N GLY A 114 -15.72 15.74 -10.82
CA GLY A 114 -16.63 15.39 -9.71
C GLY A 114 -16.05 15.56 -8.30
N THR A 115 -16.93 15.41 -7.31
CA THR A 115 -16.64 15.79 -5.90
C THR A 115 -15.56 14.94 -5.24
N SER A 116 -15.42 13.66 -5.59
CA SER A 116 -14.36 12.80 -5.05
C SER A 116 -12.97 13.21 -5.55
N ILE A 117 -12.84 13.57 -6.83
CA ILE A 117 -11.57 14.05 -7.38
C ILE A 117 -11.26 15.45 -6.83
N ARG A 118 -12.28 16.31 -6.67
CA ARG A 118 -12.13 17.61 -6.01
C ARG A 118 -11.54 17.51 -4.60
N GLU A 119 -11.99 16.57 -3.78
CA GLU A 119 -11.39 16.39 -2.44
C GLU A 119 -9.93 15.95 -2.51
N LEU A 120 -9.55 15.14 -3.51
CA LEU A 120 -8.16 14.77 -3.75
C LEU A 120 -7.31 16.00 -4.15
N THR A 121 -7.78 16.83 -5.08
CA THR A 121 -7.04 18.05 -5.50
C THR A 121 -6.92 19.05 -4.37
N ARG A 122 -7.97 19.21 -3.55
CA ARG A 122 -7.96 20.03 -2.34
C ARG A 122 -6.91 19.56 -1.35
N CYS A 123 -6.87 18.27 -1.01
CA CYS A 123 -5.82 17.71 -0.16
C CYS A 123 -4.42 17.95 -0.76
N ALA A 124 -4.28 17.81 -2.07
CA ALA A 124 -3.01 18.04 -2.74
C ALA A 124 -2.54 19.50 -2.66
N SER A 125 -3.46 20.46 -2.72
CA SER A 125 -3.16 21.89 -2.59
C SER A 125 -2.74 22.30 -1.17
N GLU A 126 -3.16 21.55 -0.15
CA GLU A 126 -2.87 21.81 1.26
C GLU A 126 -1.56 21.14 1.73
N GLU A 127 -0.95 20.26 0.92
CA GLU A 127 0.23 19.47 1.29
C GLU A 127 1.45 19.76 0.41
N GLN A 128 2.65 19.66 0.98
CA GLN A 128 3.88 19.68 0.19
C GLN A 128 4.12 18.31 -0.46
N ILE A 129 3.93 18.24 -1.77
CA ILE A 129 4.16 17.03 -2.56
C ILE A 129 5.54 17.10 -3.23
N ARG A 130 6.17 15.93 -3.39
CA ARG A 130 7.40 15.80 -4.16
C ARG A 130 7.07 16.05 -5.64
N ALA A 131 7.78 17.01 -6.24
CA ALA A 131 7.60 17.30 -7.66
C ALA A 131 7.98 16.10 -8.54
N ILE A 132 7.18 15.86 -9.58
CA ILE A 132 7.40 14.83 -10.60
C ILE A 132 7.21 15.43 -11.99
N ARG A 133 7.94 14.91 -12.98
CA ARG A 133 7.75 15.26 -14.39
C ARG A 133 6.63 14.41 -14.97
N ALA A 134 5.37 14.79 -14.72
CA ALA A 134 4.20 14.09 -15.25
C ALA A 134 3.25 15.07 -15.95
N ASP A 135 2.46 14.54 -16.88
CA ASP A 135 1.42 15.28 -17.59
C ASP A 135 0.04 14.87 -17.03
N PHE A 136 -0.79 15.84 -16.68
CA PHE A 136 -2.11 15.66 -16.09
C PHE A 136 -3.18 16.05 -17.11
N ILE A 137 -4.00 15.10 -17.56
CA ILE A 137 -4.91 15.31 -18.69
C ILE A 137 -6.37 15.02 -18.31
N PRO A 138 -7.34 15.73 -18.92
CA PRO A 138 -8.73 15.35 -18.80
C PRO A 138 -9.01 14.06 -19.59
N LEU A 139 -9.70 13.10 -18.98
CA LEU A 139 -10.17 11.88 -19.64
C LEU A 139 -11.60 12.01 -20.20
N ASP A 140 -12.35 12.97 -19.69
CA ASP A 140 -13.71 13.27 -20.12
C ASP A 140 -13.86 14.75 -20.48
N GLY A 141 -14.89 15.06 -21.26
CA GLY A 141 -15.35 16.43 -21.41
C GLY A 141 -16.16 16.83 -20.17
N GLY A 142 -15.97 18.05 -19.69
CA GLY A 142 -16.80 18.58 -18.60
C GLY A 142 -18.23 18.83 -19.07
N PRO A 143 -19.27 18.35 -18.35
CA PRO A 143 -20.65 18.78 -18.57
C PRO A 143 -20.79 20.30 -18.62
N GLU A 144 -21.58 20.82 -19.57
CA GLU A 144 -21.76 22.25 -19.81
C GLU A 144 -22.24 23.05 -18.57
N SER A 145 -22.88 22.39 -17.60
CA SER A 145 -23.51 23.02 -16.42
C SER A 145 -22.88 22.63 -15.08
N LEU A 146 -21.61 22.21 -15.05
CA LEU A 146 -20.91 21.94 -13.79
C LEU A 146 -20.40 23.23 -13.13
N ASP A 147 -20.32 23.20 -11.81
CA ASP A 147 -19.52 24.17 -11.06
C ASP A 147 -18.08 24.15 -11.58
N SER A 148 -17.51 25.33 -11.81
CA SER A 148 -16.13 25.53 -12.24
C SER A 148 -15.12 24.79 -11.37
N GLU A 149 -15.39 24.64 -10.08
CA GLU A 149 -14.52 23.93 -9.13
C GLU A 149 -14.50 22.41 -9.36
N LEU A 150 -15.57 21.86 -9.93
CA LEU A 150 -15.70 20.44 -10.22
C LEU A 150 -15.29 20.10 -11.66
N HIS A 151 -15.04 21.12 -12.48
CA HIS A 151 -14.70 20.95 -13.88
C HIS A 151 -13.33 20.28 -14.04
N VAL A 152 -13.24 19.26 -14.90
CA VAL A 152 -12.04 18.42 -15.06
C VAL A 152 -10.77 19.23 -15.36
N ASN A 153 -10.85 20.27 -16.19
CA ASN A 153 -9.71 21.15 -16.48
C ASN A 153 -9.18 21.87 -15.22
N THR A 154 -10.07 22.35 -14.35
CA THR A 154 -9.70 22.97 -13.08
C THR A 154 -8.96 21.96 -12.20
N LEU A 155 -9.49 20.74 -12.11
CA LEU A 155 -8.90 19.66 -11.31
C LEU A 155 -7.53 19.23 -11.84
N CYS A 156 -7.36 19.13 -13.17
CA CYS A 156 -6.07 18.83 -13.79
C CYS A 156 -5.04 19.91 -13.47
N TYR A 157 -5.42 21.18 -13.60
CA TYR A 157 -4.54 22.31 -13.31
C TYR A 157 -4.11 22.36 -11.84
N GLU A 158 -5.04 22.19 -10.91
CA GLU A 158 -4.75 22.15 -9.47
C GLU A 158 -3.80 21.01 -9.12
N LEU A 159 -4.06 19.80 -9.64
CA LEU A 159 -3.23 18.64 -9.33
C LEU A 159 -1.85 18.72 -9.99
N ALA A 160 -1.76 19.22 -11.23
CA ALA A 160 -0.49 19.47 -11.89
C ALA A 160 0.37 20.46 -11.09
N ASN A 161 -0.22 21.56 -10.61
CA ASN A 161 0.49 22.52 -9.77
C ASN A 161 0.98 21.88 -8.47
N ALA A 162 0.15 21.08 -7.79
CA ALA A 162 0.54 20.42 -6.55
C ALA A 162 1.71 19.44 -6.76
N PHE A 163 1.74 18.72 -7.88
CA PHE A 163 2.79 17.77 -8.23
C PHE A 163 3.97 18.39 -9.02
N GLY A 164 3.95 19.70 -9.29
CA GLY A 164 4.95 20.37 -10.15
C GLY A 164 5.01 19.81 -11.58
N GLY A 165 3.91 19.25 -12.07
CA GLY A 165 3.75 18.69 -13.40
C GLY A 165 3.19 19.70 -14.41
N ARG A 166 2.70 19.20 -15.55
CA ARG A 166 2.04 20.00 -16.59
C ARG A 166 0.60 19.53 -16.75
N SER A 167 -0.30 20.44 -17.13
CA SER A 167 -1.69 20.14 -17.52
C SER A 167 -2.04 20.79 -18.84
#